data_AF-A0A5B9YDJ7-F1
#
_entry.id   AF-A0A5B9YDJ7-F1
#
_cell.length_a   1.000
_cell.length_b   1.000
_cell.length_c   1.000
_cell.angle_alpha   90.00
_cell.angle_beta   90.00
_cell.angle_gamma   90.00
#
_symmetry.space_group_name_H-M   'P 1'
#
loop_
_entity.id
_entity.type
_entity.pdbx_description
1 polymer ?
#
loop_
_entity_poly.entity_id
_entity_poly.type
_entity_poly.pdbx_seq_one_letter_code
_entity_poly.pdbx_strand_id
1 'polypeptide(L)'
;MNPIEQLLQNKILWVAIVSWFIAQLFKVIITLLQEHRLDWSKLWASGGMPSSHSAFVMSLAISAGQVWGYDSTYFAIAAVVSFVVMYDAANVRLEAGKQAAVINQIIEVLENPDLNPEERLKEILGHTPLQVVAGGVLGFVIAILSFM
;
A
#
# COMPACT_ATOMS: atom_id res chain seq x y z
N MET A 1 12.31 -25.32 -18.78
CA MET A 1 11.61 -24.02 -18.81
C MET A 1 12.63 -22.91 -18.70
N ASN A 2 12.53 -21.89 -19.54
CA ASN A 2 13.38 -20.72 -19.37
C ASN A 2 12.92 -19.91 -18.12
N PRO A 3 13.74 -18.98 -17.60
CA PRO A 3 13.37 -18.19 -16.42
C PRO A 3 12.09 -17.34 -16.61
N ILE A 4 11.79 -16.93 -17.85
CA ILE A 4 10.61 -16.13 -18.17
C ILE A 4 9.34 -16.95 -18.00
N GLU A 5 9.32 -18.19 -18.49
CA GLU A 5 8.22 -19.13 -18.34
C GLU A 5 7.96 -19.46 -16.86
N GLN A 6 9.02 -19.60 -16.06
CA GLN A 6 8.87 -19.81 -14.61
C GLN A 6 8.21 -18.62 -13.91
N LEU A 7 8.58 -17.39 -14.30
CA LEU A 7 7.96 -16.18 -13.78
C LEU A 7 6.48 -16.08 -14.18
N LEU A 8 6.18 -16.36 -15.46
CA LEU A 8 4.81 -16.32 -15.98
C LEU A 8 3.91 -17.38 -15.34
N GLN A 9 4.45 -18.51 -14.93
CA GLN A 9 3.69 -19.57 -14.24
C GLN A 9 3.63 -19.40 -12.72
N ASN A 10 4.29 -18.38 -12.16
CA ASN A 10 4.26 -18.15 -10.72
C ASN A 10 2.91 -17.57 -10.28
N LYS A 11 1.97 -18.47 -9.96
CA LYS A 11 0.61 -18.10 -9.53
C LYS A 11 0.61 -17.19 -8.31
N ILE A 12 1.48 -17.43 -7.33
CA ILE A 12 1.58 -16.62 -6.12
C ILE A 12 1.92 -15.16 -6.47
N LEU A 13 2.91 -14.96 -7.35
CA LEU A 13 3.31 -13.63 -7.80
C LEU A 13 2.18 -12.93 -8.57
N TRP A 14 1.50 -13.64 -9.47
CA TRP A 14 0.40 -13.07 -10.23
C TRP A 14 -0.79 -12.67 -9.35
N VAL A 15 -1.15 -13.48 -8.36
CA VAL A 15 -2.19 -13.13 -7.39
C VAL A 15 -1.81 -11.86 -6.63
N ALA A 16 -0.54 -11.71 -6.24
CA ALA A 16 -0.07 -10.49 -5.61
C ALA A 16 -0.19 -9.27 -6.53
N ILE A 17 0.28 -9.36 -7.78
CA ILE A 17 0.20 -8.27 -8.77
C ILE A 17 -1.25 -7.88 -9.06
N VAL A 18 -2.13 -8.86 -9.24
CA VAL A 18 -3.56 -8.64 -9.48
C VAL A 18 -4.22 -8.00 -8.26
N SER A 19 -3.88 -8.44 -7.05
CA SER A 19 -4.36 -7.84 -5.80
C SER A 19 -3.98 -6.37 -5.67
N TRP A 20 -2.71 -6.05 -5.97
CA TRP A 20 -2.24 -4.67 -6.03
C TRP A 20 -3.00 -3.84 -7.07
N PHE A 21 -3.18 -4.38 -8.27
CA PHE A 21 -3.88 -3.69 -9.34
C PHE A 21 -5.35 -3.44 -9.01
N ILE A 22 -6.05 -4.43 -8.45
CA ILE A 22 -7.45 -4.30 -8.00
C ILE A 22 -7.56 -3.24 -6.89
N ALA A 23 -6.63 -3.19 -5.94
CA ALA A 23 -6.63 -2.15 -4.91
C ALA A 23 -6.48 -0.74 -5.51
N GLN A 24 -5.64 -0.58 -6.54
CA GLN A 24 -5.49 0.69 -7.25
C GLN A 24 -6.76 1.07 -8.02
N LEU A 25 -7.40 0.10 -8.69
CA LEU A 25 -8.68 0.33 -9.35
C LEU A 25 -9.77 0.76 -8.35
N PHE A 26 -9.87 0.10 -7.20
CA PHE A 26 -10.82 0.50 -6.16
C PHE A 26 -10.58 1.92 -5.69
N LYS A 27 -9.33 2.36 -5.53
CA LYS A 27 -9.02 3.73 -5.16
C LYS A 27 -9.55 4.75 -6.18
N VAL A 28 -9.39 4.47 -7.47
CA VAL A 28 -9.92 5.34 -8.55
C VAL A 28 -11.44 5.35 -8.53
N ILE A 29 -12.09 4.19 -8.39
CA ILE A 29 -13.55 4.08 -8.32
C ILE A 29 -14.10 4.83 -7.11
N ILE A 30 -13.51 4.65 -5.93
CA ILE A 30 -13.93 5.36 -4.71
C ILE A 30 -13.77 6.87 -4.88
N THR A 31 -12.65 7.32 -5.47
CA THR A 31 -12.43 8.74 -5.75
C THR A 31 -13.48 9.27 -6.73
N LEU A 32 -13.79 8.53 -7.79
CA LEU A 32 -14.81 8.91 -8.76
C LEU A 32 -16.19 9.06 -8.10
N LEU A 33 -16.57 8.13 -7.21
CA LEU A 33 -17.86 8.16 -6.53
C LEU A 33 -17.96 9.28 -5.50
N GLN A 34 -16.88 9.58 -4.78
CA GLN A 34 -16.87 10.59 -3.72
C GLN A 34 -16.68 11.99 -4.28
N GLU A 35 -15.68 12.17 -5.13
CA GLU A 35 -15.26 13.48 -5.65
C GLU A 35 -15.91 13.83 -6.99
N HIS A 36 -16.70 12.91 -7.59
CA HIS A 36 -17.38 13.08 -8.88
C HIS A 36 -16.44 13.48 -10.03
N ARG A 37 -15.14 13.18 -9.89
CA ARG A 37 -14.09 13.49 -10.86
C ARG A 37 -13.20 12.28 -11.08
N LEU A 38 -12.82 12.07 -12.34
CA LEU A 38 -11.81 11.10 -12.71
C LEU A 38 -10.43 11.71 -12.47
N ASP A 39 -9.81 11.36 -11.35
CA ASP A 39 -8.46 11.77 -11.02
C ASP A 39 -7.47 10.61 -11.14
N TRP A 40 -6.90 10.45 -12.33
CA TRP A 40 -5.89 9.43 -12.62
C TRP A 40 -4.58 9.64 -11.84
N SER A 41 -4.35 10.84 -11.30
CA SER A 41 -3.17 11.09 -10.47
C SER A 41 -3.18 10.28 -9.17
N LYS A 42 -4.37 9.86 -8.70
CA LYS A 42 -4.55 9.01 -7.50
C LYS A 42 -3.94 7.61 -7.63
N LEU A 43 -3.73 7.12 -8.86
CA LEU A 43 -3.00 5.86 -9.08
C LEU A 43 -1.53 5.98 -8.65
N TRP A 44 -0.96 7.16 -8.81
CA TRP A 44 0.45 7.48 -8.49
C TRP A 44 0.60 8.22 -7.16
N ALA A 45 -0.50 8.72 -6.58
CA ALA A 45 -0.50 9.40 -5.30
C ALA A 45 -0.21 8.44 -4.14
N SER A 46 0.60 8.90 -3.18
CA SER A 46 0.75 8.22 -1.89
C SER A 46 -0.53 8.36 -1.06
N GLY A 47 -1.03 7.26 -0.51
CA GLY A 47 -2.22 7.24 0.36
C GLY A 47 -3.53 6.83 -0.34
N GLY A 48 -4.64 6.80 0.42
CA GLY A 48 -5.99 6.44 -0.06
C GLY A 48 -6.46 5.05 0.35
N MET A 49 -7.78 4.82 0.31
CA MET A 49 -8.42 3.55 0.65
C MET A 49 -8.79 2.77 -0.61
N PRO A 50 -8.56 1.44 -0.68
CA PRO A 50 -7.75 0.60 0.22
C PRO A 50 -6.24 0.74 -0.07
N SER A 51 -5.38 0.35 0.89
CA SER A 51 -3.93 0.38 0.66
C SER A 51 -3.49 -0.72 -0.31
N SER A 52 -2.91 -0.33 -1.45
CA SER A 52 -2.42 -1.26 -2.47
C SER A 52 -1.18 -2.04 -2.03
N HIS A 53 -0.31 -1.44 -1.20
CA HIS A 53 0.86 -2.12 -0.62
C HIS A 53 0.42 -3.22 0.33
N SER A 54 -0.55 -2.95 1.21
CA SER A 54 -1.10 -3.94 2.13
C SER A 54 -1.81 -5.09 1.40
N ALA A 55 -2.58 -4.78 0.35
CA ALA A 55 -3.21 -5.80 -0.49
C ALA A 55 -2.17 -6.70 -1.19
N PHE A 56 -1.08 -6.10 -1.67
CA PHE A 56 0.03 -6.81 -2.32
C PHE A 56 0.68 -7.82 -1.36
N VAL A 57 1.19 -7.37 -0.21
CA VAL A 57 1.93 -8.24 0.71
C VAL A 57 1.04 -9.24 1.44
N MET A 58 -0.22 -8.89 1.75
CA MET A 58 -1.15 -9.82 2.38
C MET A 58 -1.55 -10.94 1.43
N SER A 59 -1.85 -10.61 0.16
CA SER A 59 -2.20 -11.64 -0.82
C SER A 59 -1.03 -12.58 -1.11
N LEU A 60 0.22 -12.08 -1.10
CA LEU A 60 1.44 -12.90 -1.17
C LEU A 60 1.49 -13.89 0.00
N ALA A 61 1.33 -13.41 1.24
CA ALA A 61 1.38 -14.26 2.44
C ALA A 61 0.31 -15.34 2.42
N ILE A 62 -0.96 -14.98 2.13
CA ILE A 62 -2.05 -15.95 2.08
C ILE A 62 -1.85 -16.95 0.93
N SER A 63 -1.40 -16.50 -0.23
CA SER A 63 -1.08 -17.38 -1.36
C SER A 63 0.04 -18.37 -1.03
N ALA A 64 1.07 -17.93 -0.32
CA ALA A 64 2.13 -18.82 0.14
C ALA A 64 1.60 -19.90 1.10
N GLY A 65 0.71 -19.52 2.03
CA GLY A 65 0.03 -20.47 2.93
C GLY A 65 -0.88 -21.46 2.20
N GLN A 66 -1.61 -21.00 1.18
CA GLN A 66 -2.50 -21.85 0.36
C GLN A 66 -1.73 -22.87 -0.48
N VAL A 67 -0.55 -22.50 -1.00
CA VAL A 67 0.24 -23.39 -1.87
C VAL A 67 1.16 -24.32 -1.08
N TRP A 68 1.82 -23.82 -0.04
CA TRP A 68 2.89 -24.54 0.66
C TRP A 68 2.55 -24.95 2.09
N GLY A 69 1.36 -24.57 2.59
CA GLY A 69 0.97 -24.77 3.98
C GLY A 69 1.30 -23.58 4.87
N TYR A 70 0.45 -23.35 5.87
CA TYR A 70 0.60 -22.26 6.85
C TYR A 70 1.70 -22.52 7.90
N ASP A 71 2.20 -23.76 7.99
CA ASP A 71 3.35 -24.17 8.79
C ASP A 71 4.68 -24.06 8.03
N SER A 72 4.64 -23.70 6.74
CA SER A 72 5.84 -23.60 5.91
C SER A 72 6.69 -22.36 6.23
N THR A 73 8.00 -22.49 6.01
CA THR A 73 8.95 -21.36 6.09
C THR A 73 8.57 -20.24 5.10
N TYR A 74 7.99 -20.58 3.94
CA TYR A 74 7.55 -19.60 2.94
C TYR A 74 6.42 -18.72 3.45
N PHE A 75 5.41 -19.32 4.09
CA PHE A 75 4.34 -18.56 4.72
C PHE A 75 4.89 -17.68 5.86
N ALA A 76 5.74 -18.24 6.72
CA ALA A 76 6.31 -17.50 7.86
C ALA A 76 7.07 -16.24 7.40
N ILE A 77 7.94 -16.37 6.40
CA ILE A 77 8.69 -15.24 5.83
C ILE A 77 7.72 -14.21 5.23
N ALA A 78 6.77 -14.64 4.40
CA ALA A 78 5.84 -13.74 3.73
C ALA A 78 4.91 -13.01 4.73
N ALA A 79 4.46 -13.70 5.78
CA ALA A 79 3.62 -13.12 6.82
C ALA A 79 4.38 -12.06 7.64
N VAL A 80 5.61 -12.35 8.06
CA VAL A 80 6.45 -11.37 8.77
C VAL A 80 6.71 -10.14 7.91
N VAL A 81 7.10 -10.32 6.64
CA VAL A 81 7.30 -9.20 5.71
C VAL A 81 6.02 -8.40 5.53
N SER A 82 4.87 -9.08 5.40
CA SER A 82 3.56 -8.44 5.28
C SER A 82 3.26 -7.53 6.47
N PHE A 83 3.45 -8.02 7.70
CA PHE A 83 3.22 -7.22 8.91
C PHE A 83 4.19 -6.04 9.03
N VAL A 84 5.47 -6.22 8.71
CA VAL A 84 6.45 -5.12 8.73
C VAL A 84 6.06 -4.03 7.74
N VAL A 85 5.70 -4.39 6.50
CA VAL A 85 5.29 -3.43 5.47
C VAL A 85 4.00 -2.71 5.87
N MET A 86 3.03 -3.44 6.43
CA MET A 86 1.77 -2.84 6.90
C MET A 86 2.00 -1.88 8.08
N TYR A 87 2.88 -2.24 9.02
CA TYR A 87 3.23 -1.40 10.16
C TYR A 87 3.95 -0.12 9.73
N ASP A 88 4.94 -0.21 8.84
CA ASP A 88 5.65 0.97 8.29
C ASP A 88 4.69 1.91 7.56
N ALA A 89 3.78 1.34 6.75
CA ALA A 89 2.79 2.09 5.99
C ALA A 89 1.80 2.86 6.89
N ALA A 90 1.43 2.28 8.04
CA ALA A 90 0.45 2.86 8.97
C ALA A 90 1.08 3.85 9.96
N ASN A 91 2.27 3.56 10.48
CA ASN A 91 2.82 4.24 11.66
C ASN A 91 3.94 5.20 11.27
N VAL A 92 5.03 4.70 10.68
CA VAL A 92 6.24 5.50 10.42
C VAL A 92 5.97 6.61 9.41
N ARG A 93 5.33 6.28 8.29
CA ARG A 93 5.04 7.25 7.22
C ARG A 93 4.01 8.31 7.62
N LEU A 94 3.03 7.93 8.44
CA LEU A 94 2.01 8.85 8.92
C LEU A 94 2.59 9.88 9.89
N GLU A 95 3.43 9.44 10.84
CA GLU A 95 4.08 10.33 11.79
C GLU A 95 5.10 11.26 11.11
N ALA A 96 5.86 10.77 10.13
CA ALA A 96 6.75 11.63 9.33
C ALA A 96 5.97 12.73 8.57
N GLY A 97 4.80 12.41 8.04
CA GLY A 97 3.90 13.39 7.42
C GLY A 97 3.38 14.45 8.38
N LYS A 98 2.98 14.04 9.59
CA LYS A 98 2.55 14.97 10.65
C LYS A 98 3.70 15.89 11.08
N GLN A 99 4.92 15.35 11.19
CA GLN A 99 6.11 16.16 11.50
C GLN A 99 6.38 17.19 10.40
N ALA A 100 6.31 16.80 9.12
CA ALA A 100 6.46 17.72 8.00
C ALA A 100 5.44 18.86 8.05
N ALA A 101 4.17 18.55 8.35
CA ALA A 101 3.13 19.56 8.48
C ALA A 101 3.38 20.55 9.62
N VAL A 102 3.82 20.06 10.79
CA VAL A 102 4.18 20.92 11.93
C VAL A 102 5.38 21.81 11.60
N ILE A 103 6.41 21.28 10.92
CA ILE A 103 7.58 22.06 10.51
C ILE A 103 7.18 23.15 9.51
N ASN A 104 6.35 22.83 8.52
CA ASN A 104 5.85 23.83 7.56
C ASN A 104 5.06 24.95 8.25
N GLN A 105 4.25 24.63 9.26
CA GLN A 105 3.53 25.63 10.07
C GLN A 105 4.48 26.52 10.88
N ILE A 106 5.55 25.95 11.46
CA ILE A 106 6.56 26.74 12.19
C ILE A 106 7.25 27.72 11.25
N ILE A 107 7.62 27.29 10.05
CA ILE A 107 8.24 28.15 9.02
C ILE A 107 7.31 29.31 8.65
N GLU A 108 6.00 29.03 8.48
CA GLU A 108 5.00 30.04 8.16
C GLU A 108 4.84 31.09 9.26
N VAL A 109 4.81 30.67 10.53
CA VAL A 109 4.71 31.58 11.70
C VAL A 109 5.95 32.44 11.89
N LEU A 110 7.13 31.93 11.53
CA LEU A 110 8.38 32.68 11.67
C LEU A 110 8.54 33.81 10.64
N GLU A 111 7.70 33.87 9.60
CA GLU A 111 7.72 34.86 8.51
C GLU A 111 9.14 35.15 7.97
N ASN A 112 10.03 34.16 7.99
CA ASN A 112 11.44 34.37 7.70
C ASN A 112 11.64 34.49 6.17
N PRO A 113 12.03 35.66 5.64
CA PRO A 113 12.11 35.88 4.20
C PRO A 113 13.26 35.11 3.52
N ASP A 114 14.20 34.57 4.29
CA ASP A 114 15.31 33.76 3.79
C ASP A 114 14.93 32.28 3.57
N LEU A 115 13.78 31.82 4.10
CA LEU A 115 13.30 30.45 3.92
C LEU A 115 12.46 30.35 2.64
N ASN A 116 13.05 29.78 1.60
CA ASN A 116 12.41 29.66 0.29
C ASN A 116 11.22 28.69 0.31
N PRO A 117 10.16 28.92 -0.49
CA PRO A 117 9.03 27.99 -0.64
C PRO A 117 9.43 26.57 -1.08
N GLU A 118 10.58 26.42 -1.74
CA GLU A 118 11.13 25.14 -2.18
C GLU A 118 11.66 24.27 -1.03
N GLU A 119 11.92 24.84 0.16
CA GLU A 119 12.34 24.10 1.35
C GLU A 119 11.16 23.47 2.12
N ARG A 120 9.92 23.73 1.71
CA ARG A 120 8.74 23.11 2.33
C ARG A 120 8.80 21.60 2.20
N LEU A 121 8.63 20.92 3.33
CA LEU A 121 8.61 19.47 3.36
C LEU A 121 7.34 18.96 2.69
N LYS A 122 7.45 17.88 1.91
CA LYS A 122 6.28 17.17 1.40
C LYS A 122 5.50 16.59 2.57
N GLU A 123 4.28 17.08 2.77
CA GLU A 123 3.33 16.54 3.72
C GLU A 123 2.76 15.23 3.15
N ILE A 124 3.50 14.14 3.32
CA ILE A 124 3.05 12.83 2.92
C ILE A 124 1.96 12.41 3.91
N LEU A 125 0.69 12.46 3.51
CA LEU A 125 -0.34 11.68 4.19
C LEU A 125 -0.02 10.20 3.98
N GLY A 126 0.64 9.57 4.95
CA GLY A 126 0.74 8.12 5.04
C GLY A 126 -0.63 7.46 4.97
N HIS A 127 -0.68 6.13 4.85
CA HIS A 127 -1.96 5.45 4.95
C HIS A 127 -2.46 5.51 6.39
N THR A 128 -3.75 5.79 6.59
CA THR A 128 -4.33 5.61 7.92
C THR A 128 -4.33 4.12 8.28
N PRO A 129 -4.27 3.74 9.57
CA PRO A 129 -4.32 2.34 9.97
C PRO A 129 -5.52 1.59 9.37
N LEU A 130 -6.67 2.28 9.23
CA LEU A 130 -7.85 1.71 8.59
C LEU A 130 -7.66 1.43 7.09
N GLN A 131 -6.95 2.29 6.36
CA GLN A 131 -6.62 2.06 4.95
C GLN A 131 -5.69 0.84 4.78
N VAL A 132 -4.73 0.67 5.68
CA VAL A 132 -3.83 -0.49 5.73
C VAL A 132 -4.61 -1.77 5.99
N VAL A 133 -5.49 -1.76 7.01
CA VAL A 133 -6.35 -2.91 7.32
C VAL A 133 -7.28 -3.25 6.16
N ALA A 134 -7.93 -2.25 5.55
CA ALA A 134 -8.79 -2.46 4.38
C ALA A 134 -8.02 -3.08 3.20
N GLY A 135 -6.79 -2.63 2.96
CA GLY A 135 -5.89 -3.23 1.97
C GLY A 135 -5.53 -4.68 2.31
N GLY A 136 -5.17 -4.96 3.56
CA GLY A 136 -4.88 -6.32 4.02
C GLY A 136 -6.08 -7.27 3.83
N VAL A 137 -7.28 -6.85 4.25
CA VAL A 137 -8.52 -7.62 4.05
C VAL A 137 -8.80 -7.86 2.57
N LEU A 138 -8.62 -6.85 1.72
CA LEU A 138 -8.76 -7.00 0.28
C LEU A 138 -7.79 -8.05 -0.27
N GLY A 139 -6.51 -7.98 0.11
CA GLY A 139 -5.50 -8.94 -0.31
C GLY A 139 -5.80 -10.37 0.17
N PHE A 140 -6.30 -10.51 1.40
CA PHE A 140 -6.76 -11.80 1.92
C PHE A 140 -7.88 -12.39 1.07
N VAL A 141 -8.94 -11.61 0.79
CA VAL A 141 -10.09 -12.06 -0.01
C VAL A 141 -9.66 -12.45 -1.42
N ILE A 142 -8.85 -11.63 -2.09
CA ILE A 142 -8.37 -11.92 -3.44
C ILE A 142 -7.55 -13.20 -3.47
N ALA A 143 -6.68 -13.42 -2.48
CA ALA A 143 -5.89 -14.63 -2.40
C ALA A 143 -6.78 -15.87 -2.20
N ILE A 144 -7.71 -15.85 -1.24
CA ILE A 144 -8.65 -16.98 -1.03
C ILE A 144 -9.41 -17.30 -2.31
N LEU A 145 -10.00 -16.30 -2.97
CA LEU A 145 -10.75 -16.50 -4.22
C LEU A 145 -9.90 -17.05 -5.37
N SER A 146 -8.60 -16.75 -5.38
CA SER A 146 -7.70 -17.21 -6.45
C SER A 146 -7.27 -18.68 -6.31
N PHE A 147 -7.47 -19.28 -5.13
CA PHE A 147 -7.11 -20.67 -4.84
C PHE A 147 -8.31 -21.56 -4.50
N MET A 148 -9.53 -21.01 -4.50
CA MET A 148 -10.78 -21.78 -4.51
C MET A 148 -10.99 -22.55 -5.82
#